data_AF-A0A7V9FX49-F1
#
_entry.id   AF-A0A7V9FX49-F1
#
_cell.length_a   1.000
_cell.length_b   1.000
_cell.length_c   1.000
_cell.angle_alpha   90.00
_cell.angle_beta   90.00
_cell.angle_gamma   90.00
#
_symmetry.space_group_name_H-M   'P 1'
#
loop_
_entity.id
_entity.type
_entity.pdbx_description
1 polymer ?
#
loop_
_entity_poly.entity_id
_entity_poly.type
_entity_poly.pdbx_seq_one_letter_code
_entity_poly.pdbx_strand_id
1 'polypeptide(L)'
;MADPGELSAPMMATGAGLRATSSPALRPPAFQGWAARRWLIVLSAAAAWHPGAAAALFALLRRRPALVAHATAPIIQLVTDRAPDDIAAAVDSALPRYRAELLWPAAALARRVYDTLPATAGGAQRAHRLDNLGLRLSALGRWEDAVLATTEAVGVYRRLSATNRTAFEPDLARSLNNLSVMLSDGGRHCDALAASTQAVDIRRRLATVNRTAFEPGLAMALNNLSVVLSNLSRRAEALSASTQAVEIYRRLAATDPAAFEPGLARALTNLGADLSDLGRLPDALIVTTQAVDIRRQLAAANPSAFEPDLARGLWVFARVRAAGQVELPQALTAARESVALFEGMVQQCPRVFTGDLRGARATLSDVLDRLGRGQGVSS
;
A
#
# COMPACT_ATOMS: atom_id res chain seq x y z
N MET A 1 -29.60 -73.36 -62.19
CA MET A 1 -29.48 -74.43 -61.18
C MET A 1 -28.54 -73.93 -60.11
N ALA A 2 -28.89 -73.68 -58.86
CA ALA A 2 -30.16 -73.61 -58.16
C ALA A 2 -29.90 -72.68 -56.96
N ASP A 3 -30.87 -71.82 -56.65
CA ASP A 3 -31.04 -71.21 -55.32
C ASP A 3 -31.95 -72.17 -54.51
N PRO A 4 -31.89 -72.22 -53.17
CA PRO A 4 -32.95 -71.51 -52.45
C PRO A 4 -32.62 -71.01 -51.01
N GLY A 5 -33.33 -69.94 -50.61
CA GLY A 5 -34.09 -69.86 -49.34
C GLY A 5 -33.43 -69.06 -48.21
N GLU A 6 -33.86 -67.81 -47.97
CA GLU A 6 -34.88 -67.41 -46.95
C GLU A 6 -34.34 -67.45 -45.49
N LEU A 7 -34.59 -66.53 -44.54
CA LEU A 7 -35.44 -65.35 -44.33
C LEU A 7 -34.99 -64.73 -42.97
N SER A 8 -35.16 -63.41 -42.80
CA SER A 8 -35.56 -62.69 -41.55
C SER A 8 -34.72 -61.44 -41.21
N ALA A 9 -35.36 -60.28 -41.32
CA ALA A 9 -34.99 -58.98 -40.75
C ALA A 9 -35.58 -58.83 -39.31
N PRO A 10 -35.58 -57.66 -38.62
CA PRO A 10 -34.81 -56.42 -38.77
C PRO A 10 -34.25 -55.87 -37.42
N MET A 11 -33.37 -54.85 -37.44
CA MET A 11 -33.43 -53.80 -36.42
C MET A 11 -32.90 -52.46 -36.93
N MET A 12 -33.75 -51.44 -36.80
CA MET A 12 -33.56 -50.07 -37.29
C MET A 12 -32.54 -49.28 -36.47
N ALA A 13 -31.81 -48.38 -37.14
CA ALA A 13 -31.33 -47.14 -36.52
C ALA A 13 -31.30 -46.03 -37.57
N THR A 14 -32.36 -45.22 -37.58
CA THR A 14 -32.52 -43.97 -38.31
C THR A 14 -31.64 -42.88 -37.69
N GLY A 15 -30.68 -42.36 -38.47
CA GLY A 15 -29.96 -41.14 -38.15
C GLY A 15 -30.77 -39.92 -38.57
N ALA A 16 -31.26 -39.15 -37.60
CA ALA A 16 -31.85 -37.83 -37.80
C ALA A 16 -31.09 -36.81 -36.96
N GLY A 17 -30.67 -35.72 -37.62
CA GLY A 17 -29.74 -34.73 -37.10
C GLY A 17 -30.25 -33.95 -35.89
N LEU A 18 -29.32 -33.65 -34.98
CA LEU A 18 -29.51 -32.70 -33.90
C LEU A 18 -28.67 -31.45 -34.16
N ARG A 19 -29.38 -30.32 -34.15
CA ARG A 19 -28.93 -28.95 -34.34
C ARG A 19 -27.84 -28.58 -33.34
N ALA A 20 -26.84 -27.84 -33.81
CA ALA A 20 -25.85 -27.18 -32.99
C ALA A 20 -26.53 -26.16 -32.05
N THR A 21 -26.64 -26.50 -30.77
CA THR A 21 -26.91 -25.52 -29.72
C THR A 21 -25.57 -24.97 -29.25
N SER A 22 -25.34 -23.71 -29.57
CA SER A 22 -24.25 -22.90 -29.03
C SER A 22 -24.35 -22.87 -27.50
N SER A 23 -23.47 -23.61 -26.82
CA SER A 23 -23.29 -23.49 -25.37
C SER A 23 -22.86 -22.06 -25.03
N PRO A 24 -23.47 -21.40 -24.02
CA PRO A 24 -22.98 -20.11 -23.58
C PRO A 24 -21.59 -20.32 -22.99
N ALA A 25 -20.63 -19.53 -23.47
CA ALA A 25 -19.28 -19.49 -22.93
C ALA A 25 -19.36 -19.28 -21.42
N LEU A 26 -19.07 -20.33 -20.64
CA LEU A 26 -18.83 -20.26 -19.21
C LEU A 26 -17.70 -19.25 -19.01
N ARG A 27 -18.04 -18.02 -18.59
CA ARG A 27 -17.07 -17.13 -17.96
C ARG A 27 -16.46 -17.92 -16.80
N PRO A 28 -15.12 -18.05 -16.71
CA PRO A 28 -14.52 -18.73 -15.57
C PRO A 28 -14.94 -18.00 -14.28
N PRO A 29 -15.23 -18.73 -13.19
CA PRO A 29 -15.64 -18.10 -11.95
C PRO A 29 -14.55 -17.13 -11.49
N ALA A 30 -14.95 -15.93 -11.08
CA ALA A 30 -14.06 -15.03 -10.37
C ALA A 30 -13.55 -15.79 -9.13
N PHE A 31 -12.24 -16.07 -9.09
CA PHE A 31 -11.61 -16.69 -7.92
C PHE A 31 -11.81 -15.74 -6.74
N GLN A 32 -12.80 -16.02 -5.89
CA GLN A 32 -12.97 -15.27 -4.65
C GLN A 32 -11.71 -15.46 -3.79
N GLY A 33 -11.09 -14.37 -3.34
CA GLY A 33 -9.74 -14.38 -2.74
C GLY A 33 -9.55 -15.35 -1.55
N TRP A 34 -10.63 -15.71 -0.85
CA TRP A 34 -10.60 -16.70 0.24
C TRP A 34 -10.32 -18.13 -0.25
N ALA A 35 -10.84 -18.52 -1.41
CA ALA A 35 -10.57 -19.82 -2.01
C ALA A 35 -9.11 -19.90 -2.49
N ALA A 36 -8.62 -18.85 -3.15
CA ALA A 36 -7.23 -18.76 -3.58
C ALA A 36 -6.25 -18.88 -2.40
N ARG A 37 -6.52 -18.20 -1.28
CA ARG A 37 -5.71 -18.28 -0.06
C ARG A 37 -5.67 -19.70 0.52
N ARG A 38 -6.80 -20.41 0.59
CA ARG A 38 -6.84 -21.80 1.09
C ARG A 38 -6.02 -22.75 0.24
N TRP A 39 -6.15 -22.66 -1.09
CA TRP A 39 -5.36 -23.47 -2.02
C TRP A 39 -3.87 -23.21 -1.87
N LEU A 40 -3.47 -21.94 -1.76
CA LEU A 40 -2.07 -21.57 -1.55
C LEU A 40 -1.50 -22.13 -0.24
N ILE A 41 -2.28 -22.12 0.85
CA ILE A 41 -1.86 -22.69 2.13
C ILE A 41 -1.61 -24.20 1.99
N VAL A 42 -2.57 -24.95 1.44
CA VAL A 42 -2.44 -26.41 1.26
C VAL A 42 -1.26 -26.74 0.37
N LEU A 43 -1.12 -26.05 -0.77
CA LEU A 43 0.01 -26.24 -1.69
C LEU A 43 1.35 -25.89 -1.03
N SER A 44 1.40 -24.84 -0.21
CA SER A 44 2.62 -24.45 0.50
C SER A 44 3.05 -25.48 1.55
N ALA A 45 2.08 -26.06 2.27
CA ALA A 45 2.34 -27.10 3.25
C ALA A 45 2.89 -28.37 2.55
N ALA A 46 2.29 -28.78 1.44
CA ALA A 46 2.80 -29.89 0.64
C ALA A 46 4.18 -29.60 0.03
N ALA A 47 4.41 -28.36 -0.43
CA ALA A 47 5.67 -27.94 -1.05
C ALA A 47 6.85 -27.88 -0.08
N ALA A 48 6.60 -27.78 1.23
CA ALA A 48 7.65 -27.90 2.23
C ALA A 48 8.32 -29.28 2.19
N TRP A 49 7.58 -30.34 1.86
CA TRP A 49 8.04 -31.72 1.91
C TRP A 49 8.22 -32.38 0.53
N HIS A 50 7.54 -31.87 -0.50
CA HIS A 50 7.52 -32.49 -1.82
C HIS A 50 8.02 -31.54 -2.93
N PRO A 51 9.14 -31.87 -3.61
CA PRO A 51 9.67 -31.06 -4.71
C PRO A 51 8.67 -30.82 -5.85
N GLY A 52 7.81 -31.80 -6.16
CA GLY A 52 6.77 -31.66 -7.18
C GLY A 52 5.71 -30.61 -6.82
N ALA A 53 5.31 -30.55 -5.54
CA ALA A 53 4.38 -29.53 -5.06
C ALA A 53 5.02 -28.13 -5.07
N ALA A 54 6.32 -28.02 -4.75
CA ALA A 54 7.06 -26.77 -4.87
C ALA A 54 7.14 -26.29 -6.33
N ALA A 55 7.45 -27.20 -7.27
CA ALA A 55 7.46 -26.89 -8.70
C ALA A 55 6.09 -26.41 -9.21
N ALA A 56 5.00 -27.05 -8.76
CA ALA A 56 3.64 -26.64 -9.12
C ALA A 56 3.29 -25.25 -8.57
N LEU A 57 3.64 -24.96 -7.31
CA LEU A 57 3.47 -23.63 -6.71
C LEU A 57 4.26 -22.55 -7.45
N PHE A 58 5.51 -22.82 -7.79
CA PHE A 58 6.38 -21.91 -8.52
C PHE A 58 5.86 -21.65 -9.94
N ALA A 59 5.40 -22.68 -10.65
CA ALA A 59 4.75 -22.53 -11.95
C ALA A 59 3.48 -21.67 -11.86
N LEU A 60 2.69 -21.82 -10.79
CA LEU A 60 1.50 -21.01 -10.56
C LEU A 60 1.85 -19.55 -10.30
N LEU A 61 2.81 -19.27 -9.42
CA LEU A 61 3.25 -17.91 -9.10
C LEU A 61 3.89 -17.22 -10.30
N ARG A 62 4.63 -17.96 -11.14
CA ARG A 62 5.16 -17.44 -12.41
C ARG A 62 4.05 -16.98 -13.35
N ARG A 63 2.97 -17.75 -13.47
CA ARG A 63 1.82 -17.43 -14.33
C ARG A 63 0.91 -16.35 -13.75
N ARG A 64 0.80 -16.28 -12.42
CA ARG A 64 -0.08 -15.35 -11.71
C ARG A 64 0.60 -14.75 -10.46
N PRO A 65 1.53 -13.80 -10.64
CA PRO A 65 2.22 -13.15 -9.52
C PRO A 65 1.27 -12.47 -8.54
N ALA A 66 0.13 -11.97 -9.03
CA ALA A 66 -0.91 -11.33 -8.22
C ALA A 66 -1.47 -12.21 -7.09
N LEU A 67 -1.32 -13.54 -7.17
CA LEU A 67 -1.70 -14.45 -6.09
C LEU A 67 -0.88 -14.21 -4.80
N VAL A 68 0.27 -13.53 -4.88
CA VAL A 68 1.05 -13.16 -3.71
C VAL A 68 0.30 -12.24 -2.75
N ALA A 69 -0.75 -11.54 -3.20
CA ALA A 69 -1.65 -10.79 -2.32
C ALA A 69 -2.28 -11.67 -1.22
N HIS A 70 -2.36 -12.99 -1.47
CA HIS A 70 -2.87 -13.98 -0.54
C HIS A 70 -1.77 -14.85 0.09
N ALA A 71 -0.49 -14.54 -0.16
CA ALA A 71 0.62 -15.31 0.39
C ALA A 71 0.72 -15.16 1.92
N THR A 72 1.22 -16.21 2.55
CA THR A 72 1.54 -16.29 3.98
C THR A 72 3.06 -16.28 4.15
N ALA A 73 3.54 -16.03 5.38
CA ALA A 73 4.97 -16.05 5.67
C ALA A 73 5.68 -17.34 5.20
N PRO A 74 5.13 -18.56 5.40
CA PRO A 74 5.73 -19.79 4.88
C PRO A 74 5.86 -19.83 3.35
N ILE A 75 4.90 -19.27 2.62
CA ILE A 75 4.97 -19.20 1.15
C ILE A 75 6.14 -18.32 0.73
N ILE A 76 6.26 -17.13 1.33
CA ILE A 76 7.34 -16.21 0.99
C ILE A 76 8.68 -16.80 1.40
N GLN A 77 8.78 -17.45 2.55
CA GLN A 77 9.99 -18.16 2.97
C GLN A 77 10.37 -19.27 1.99
N LEU A 78 9.42 -20.09 1.56
CA LEU A 78 9.66 -21.14 0.57
C LEU A 78 10.14 -20.56 -0.78
N VAL A 79 9.57 -19.44 -1.21
CA VAL A 79 10.03 -18.72 -2.41
C VAL A 79 11.46 -18.23 -2.20
N THR A 80 11.75 -17.59 -1.06
CA THR A 80 13.10 -17.14 -0.70
C THR A 80 14.11 -18.27 -0.68
N ASP A 81 13.75 -19.47 -0.22
CA ASP A 81 14.73 -20.54 -0.06
C ASP A 81 14.94 -21.36 -1.34
N ARG A 82 13.89 -21.52 -2.17
CA ARG A 82 13.86 -22.57 -3.21
C ARG A 82 13.39 -22.13 -4.59
N ALA A 83 12.79 -20.95 -4.74
CA ALA A 83 12.30 -20.53 -6.05
C ALA A 83 13.45 -20.12 -6.99
N PRO A 84 13.35 -20.38 -8.30
CA PRO A 84 14.19 -19.74 -9.31
C PRO A 84 14.19 -18.21 -9.20
N ASP A 85 15.29 -17.56 -9.58
CA ASP A 85 15.48 -16.11 -9.38
C ASP A 85 14.45 -15.26 -10.14
N ASP A 86 13.98 -15.69 -11.31
CA ASP A 86 12.93 -15.00 -12.06
C ASP A 86 11.60 -14.97 -11.29
N ILE A 87 11.27 -16.05 -10.58
CA ILE A 87 10.07 -16.14 -9.76
C ILE A 87 10.25 -15.34 -8.48
N ALA A 88 11.39 -15.48 -7.80
CA ALA A 88 11.70 -14.71 -6.60
C ALA A 88 11.59 -13.20 -6.87
N ALA A 89 12.16 -12.76 -8.00
CA ALA A 89 12.07 -11.40 -8.52
C ALA A 89 10.63 -10.93 -8.78
N ALA A 90 9.79 -11.76 -9.40
CA ALA A 90 8.39 -11.42 -9.69
C ALA A 90 7.55 -11.36 -8.41
N VAL A 91 7.80 -12.26 -7.46
CA VAL A 91 7.13 -12.30 -6.16
C VAL A 91 7.52 -11.07 -5.32
N ASP A 92 8.81 -10.71 -5.24
CA ASP A 92 9.29 -9.51 -4.56
C ASP A 92 8.58 -8.24 -5.06
N SER A 93 8.50 -8.07 -6.39
CA SER A 93 7.87 -6.91 -7.03
C SER A 93 6.34 -6.86 -6.80
N ALA A 94 5.69 -8.00 -6.59
CA ALA A 94 4.24 -8.09 -6.40
C ALA A 94 3.81 -8.03 -4.92
N LEU A 95 4.75 -8.21 -3.98
CA LEU A 95 4.44 -8.20 -2.55
C LEU A 95 3.95 -6.81 -2.09
N PRO A 96 2.85 -6.73 -1.32
CA PRO A 96 2.36 -5.47 -0.78
C PRO A 96 3.42 -4.82 0.12
N ARG A 97 3.52 -3.49 0.10
CA ARG A 97 4.55 -2.75 0.86
C ARG A 97 4.50 -3.06 2.36
N TYR A 98 3.29 -3.07 2.94
CA TYR A 98 3.09 -3.32 4.36
C TYR A 98 2.09 -4.46 4.56
N ARG A 99 2.57 -5.54 5.15
CA ARG A 99 1.78 -6.62 5.75
C ARG A 99 2.56 -7.09 6.97
N ALA A 100 2.00 -6.84 8.15
CA ALA A 100 2.65 -7.09 9.44
C ALA A 100 3.26 -8.50 9.51
N GLU A 101 2.51 -9.50 9.04
CA GLU A 101 2.90 -10.90 9.06
C GLU A 101 3.98 -11.26 8.02
N LEU A 102 4.25 -10.39 7.05
CA LEU A 102 5.21 -10.63 5.96
C LEU A 102 6.48 -9.79 6.06
N LEU A 103 6.61 -8.89 7.06
CA LEU A 103 7.72 -7.93 7.11
C LEU A 103 9.10 -8.60 7.01
N TRP A 104 9.34 -9.61 7.85
CA TRP A 104 10.60 -10.36 7.86
C TRP A 104 10.84 -11.18 6.58
N PRO A 105 9.95 -12.09 6.16
CA PRO A 105 10.20 -12.91 4.97
C PRO A 105 10.23 -12.07 3.68
N ALA A 106 9.51 -10.95 3.60
CA ALA A 106 9.60 -10.04 2.46
C ALA A 106 10.96 -9.33 2.37
N ALA A 107 11.53 -8.92 3.52
CA ALA A 107 12.87 -8.33 3.54
C ALA A 107 13.96 -9.35 3.18
N ALA A 108 13.83 -10.59 3.66
CA ALA A 108 14.72 -11.68 3.28
C ALA A 108 14.65 -11.97 1.78
N LEU A 109 13.45 -12.01 1.20
CA LEU A 109 13.27 -12.17 -0.25
C LEU A 109 13.91 -11.03 -1.03
N ALA A 110 13.64 -9.77 -0.66
CA ALA A 110 14.19 -8.61 -1.35
C ALA A 110 15.72 -8.58 -1.29
N ARG A 111 16.31 -8.98 -0.14
CA ARG A 111 17.76 -9.13 0.01
C ARG A 111 18.30 -10.21 -0.91
N ARG A 112 17.70 -11.41 -0.90
CA ARG A 112 18.10 -12.50 -1.80
C ARG A 112 18.06 -12.06 -3.26
N VAL A 113 16.96 -11.47 -3.70
CA VAL A 113 16.77 -11.03 -5.10
C VAL A 113 17.80 -9.97 -5.51
N TYR A 114 18.25 -9.14 -4.58
CA TYR A 114 19.34 -8.20 -4.82
C TYR A 114 20.70 -8.92 -4.89
N ASP A 115 21.00 -9.81 -3.94
CA ASP A 115 22.28 -10.50 -3.84
C ASP A 115 22.51 -11.49 -5.01
N THR A 116 21.45 -12.11 -5.54
CA THR A 116 21.53 -12.99 -6.72
C THR A 116 21.43 -12.25 -8.05
N LEU A 117 21.34 -10.91 -8.04
CA LEU A 117 21.26 -10.13 -9.26
C LEU A 117 22.56 -10.25 -10.06
N PRO A 118 22.52 -10.70 -11.34
CA PRO A 118 23.73 -10.95 -12.10
C PRO A 118 24.51 -9.65 -12.34
N ALA A 119 25.84 -9.74 -12.47
CA ALA A 119 26.69 -8.59 -12.76
C ALA A 119 26.27 -7.86 -14.06
N THR A 120 25.74 -8.62 -15.03
CA THR A 120 25.21 -8.12 -16.31
C THR A 120 23.89 -7.38 -16.20
N ALA A 121 23.23 -7.39 -15.03
CA ALA A 121 21.99 -6.64 -14.83
C ALA A 121 22.20 -5.15 -15.04
N GLY A 122 21.35 -4.55 -15.86
CA GLY A 122 21.38 -3.12 -16.16
C GLY A 122 21.17 -2.26 -14.90
N GLY A 123 21.68 -1.02 -14.94
CA GLY A 123 21.59 -0.10 -13.80
C GLY A 123 20.16 0.10 -13.30
N ALA A 124 19.18 0.22 -14.20
CA ALA A 124 17.78 0.43 -13.82
C ALA A 124 17.20 -0.75 -13.02
N GLN A 125 17.57 -1.99 -13.39
CA GLN A 125 17.13 -3.18 -12.67
C GLN A 125 17.75 -3.23 -11.28
N ARG A 126 19.06 -2.94 -11.17
CA ARG A 126 19.76 -2.87 -9.88
C ARG A 126 19.16 -1.81 -8.96
N ALA A 127 18.90 -0.61 -9.48
CA ALA A 127 18.28 0.47 -8.73
C ALA A 127 16.86 0.11 -8.25
N HIS A 128 16.06 -0.56 -9.09
CA HIS A 128 14.74 -1.04 -8.69
C HIS A 128 14.80 -2.04 -7.54
N ARG A 129 15.77 -2.98 -7.55
CA ARG A 129 15.95 -3.95 -6.45
C ARG A 129 16.39 -3.27 -5.15
N LEU A 130 17.31 -2.31 -5.24
CA LEU A 130 17.75 -1.50 -4.10
C LEU A 130 16.60 -0.71 -3.48
N ASP A 131 15.75 -0.08 -4.30
CA ASP A 131 14.56 0.62 -3.81
C ASP A 131 13.59 -0.33 -3.07
N ASN A 132 13.31 -1.51 -3.64
CA ASN A 132 12.45 -2.49 -2.98
C ASN A 132 13.04 -2.97 -1.67
N LEU A 133 14.34 -3.31 -1.66
CA LEU A 133 15.06 -3.70 -0.46
C LEU A 133 15.01 -2.60 0.61
N GLY A 134 15.25 -1.34 0.21
CA GLY A 134 15.13 -0.18 1.10
C GLY A 134 13.74 -0.07 1.73
N LEU A 135 12.68 -0.21 0.94
CA LEU A 135 11.30 -0.23 1.44
C LEU A 135 11.06 -1.35 2.47
N ARG A 136 11.59 -2.56 2.24
CA ARG A 136 11.42 -3.69 3.18
C ARG A 136 12.20 -3.48 4.48
N LEU A 137 13.43 -2.96 4.38
CA LEU A 137 14.27 -2.66 5.55
C LEU A 137 13.67 -1.54 6.42
N SER A 138 13.14 -0.52 5.76
CA SER A 138 12.39 0.57 6.40
C SER A 138 11.19 0.00 7.17
N ALA A 139 10.40 -0.89 6.56
CA ALA A 139 9.27 -1.52 7.23
C ALA A 139 9.66 -2.40 8.45
N LEU A 140 10.91 -2.87 8.54
CA LEU A 140 11.47 -3.57 9.71
C LEU A 140 12.08 -2.64 10.78
N GLY A 141 12.11 -1.34 10.52
CA GLY A 141 12.79 -0.35 11.37
C GLY A 141 14.31 -0.34 11.24
N ARG A 142 14.87 -0.93 10.16
CA ARG A 142 16.30 -0.89 9.85
C ARG A 142 16.61 0.34 8.99
N TRP A 143 16.37 1.52 9.56
CA TRP A 143 16.35 2.79 8.82
C TRP A 143 17.68 3.13 8.16
N GLU A 144 18.81 2.87 8.83
CA GLU A 144 20.14 3.14 8.28
C GLU A 144 20.43 2.30 7.03
N ASP A 145 20.14 0.99 7.08
CA ASP A 145 20.29 0.10 5.93
C ASP A 145 19.33 0.48 4.79
N ALA A 146 18.11 0.92 5.14
CA ALA A 146 17.11 1.36 4.18
C ALA A 146 17.55 2.64 3.44
N VAL A 147 18.09 3.61 4.18
CA VAL A 147 18.65 4.84 3.65
C VAL A 147 19.84 4.54 2.75
N LEU A 148 20.74 3.63 3.16
CA LEU A 148 21.89 3.22 2.34
C LEU A 148 21.44 2.66 0.99
N ALA A 149 20.57 1.63 1.00
CA ALA A 149 20.09 0.98 -0.22
C ALA A 149 19.38 1.97 -1.16
N THR A 150 18.49 2.81 -0.60
CA THR A 150 17.72 3.76 -1.41
C THR A 150 18.59 4.92 -1.91
N THR A 151 19.62 5.34 -1.15
CA THR A 151 20.59 6.34 -1.62
C THR A 151 21.39 5.83 -2.81
N GLU A 152 21.79 4.56 -2.80
CA GLU A 152 22.44 3.92 -3.94
C GLU A 152 21.52 3.88 -5.17
N ALA A 153 20.25 3.50 -4.98
CA ALA A 153 19.24 3.52 -6.04
C ALA A 153 19.06 4.94 -6.65
N VAL A 154 18.93 5.98 -5.81
CA VAL A 154 18.88 7.38 -6.25
C VAL A 154 20.13 7.74 -7.07
N GLY A 155 21.32 7.33 -6.63
CA GLY A 155 22.57 7.57 -7.33
C GLY A 155 22.59 6.96 -8.73
N VAL A 156 22.10 5.72 -8.87
CA VAL A 156 21.98 5.04 -10.17
C VAL A 156 20.93 5.72 -11.06
N TYR A 157 19.73 5.99 -10.55
CA TYR A 157 18.69 6.67 -11.34
C TYR A 157 19.08 8.08 -11.74
N ARG A 158 19.87 8.80 -10.93
CA ARG A 158 20.41 10.12 -11.27
C ARG A 158 21.37 10.04 -12.47
N ARG A 159 22.27 9.05 -12.49
CA ARG A 159 23.15 8.81 -13.65
C ARG A 159 22.35 8.44 -14.90
N LEU A 160 21.37 7.55 -14.77
CA LEU A 160 20.52 7.14 -15.89
C LEU A 160 19.68 8.30 -16.44
N SER A 161 19.12 9.13 -15.56
CA SER A 161 18.35 10.32 -15.93
C SER A 161 19.19 11.40 -16.61
N ALA A 162 20.49 11.48 -16.29
CA ALA A 162 21.42 12.36 -17.01
C ALA A 162 21.61 11.94 -18.48
N THR A 163 21.56 10.64 -18.78
CA THR A 163 21.66 10.13 -20.16
C THR A 163 20.30 10.10 -20.88
N ASN A 164 19.23 9.71 -20.19
CA ASN A 164 17.88 9.64 -20.74
C ASN A 164 16.86 10.12 -19.72
N ARG A 165 16.62 11.43 -19.74
CA ARG A 165 15.79 12.11 -18.77
C ARG A 165 14.35 11.61 -18.77
N THR A 166 13.73 11.52 -19.95
CA THR A 166 12.32 11.15 -20.09
C THR A 166 12.04 9.72 -19.61
N ALA A 167 12.97 8.79 -19.83
CA ALA A 167 12.82 7.41 -19.37
C ALA A 167 12.97 7.25 -17.85
N PHE A 168 13.89 7.98 -17.22
CA PHE A 168 14.31 7.67 -15.84
C PHE A 168 13.97 8.72 -14.78
N GLU A 169 13.53 9.92 -15.15
CA GLU A 169 13.00 10.89 -14.17
C GLU A 169 11.82 10.35 -13.32
N PRO A 170 10.85 9.58 -13.88
CA PRO A 170 9.77 9.03 -13.07
C PRO A 170 10.26 8.12 -11.94
N ASP A 171 11.28 7.30 -12.23
CA ASP A 171 11.91 6.40 -11.25
C ASP A 171 12.78 7.15 -10.26
N LEU A 172 13.58 8.12 -10.71
CA LEU A 172 14.35 8.99 -9.83
C LEU A 172 13.45 9.69 -8.81
N ALA A 173 12.32 10.26 -9.25
CA ALA A 173 11.36 10.90 -8.36
C ALA A 173 10.73 9.92 -7.36
N ARG A 174 10.45 8.69 -7.79
CA ARG A 174 9.91 7.64 -6.91
C ARG A 174 10.92 7.24 -5.83
N SER A 175 12.18 7.03 -6.23
CA SER A 175 13.29 6.66 -5.32
C SER A 175 13.59 7.79 -4.33
N LEU A 176 13.63 9.05 -4.78
CA LEU A 176 13.78 10.23 -3.91
C LEU A 176 12.65 10.37 -2.89
N ASN A 177 11.41 10.12 -3.29
CA ASN A 177 10.27 10.14 -2.38
C ASN A 177 10.37 9.05 -1.31
N ASN A 178 10.81 7.84 -1.68
CA ASN A 178 11.06 6.77 -0.72
C ASN A 178 12.19 7.14 0.24
N LEU A 179 13.30 7.66 -0.29
CA LEU A 179 14.45 8.11 0.50
C LEU A 179 14.04 9.19 1.50
N SER A 180 13.20 10.15 1.08
CA SER A 180 12.71 11.20 1.97
C SER A 180 11.93 10.64 3.17
N VAL A 181 11.07 9.63 2.96
CA VAL A 181 10.31 9.03 4.06
C VAL A 181 11.28 8.36 5.04
N MET A 182 12.22 7.56 4.55
CA MET A 182 13.21 6.87 5.38
C MET A 182 14.11 7.83 6.15
N LEU A 183 14.54 8.93 5.51
CA LEU A 183 15.31 9.98 6.18
C LEU A 183 14.50 10.68 7.27
N SER A 184 13.21 10.94 7.02
CA SER A 184 12.34 11.55 8.03
C SER A 184 12.10 10.62 9.21
N ASP A 185 11.88 9.33 8.97
CA ASP A 185 11.71 8.31 10.02
C ASP A 185 12.98 8.13 10.85
N GLY A 186 14.15 8.30 10.23
CA GLY A 186 15.46 8.33 10.90
C GLY A 186 15.85 9.68 11.51
N GLY A 187 14.95 10.67 11.57
CA GLY A 187 15.19 11.99 12.19
C GLY A 187 16.06 12.96 11.35
N ARG A 188 16.46 12.58 10.14
CA ARG A 188 17.28 13.40 9.22
C ARG A 188 16.38 14.33 8.38
N HIS A 189 15.63 15.20 9.05
CA HIS A 189 14.55 15.98 8.42
C HIS A 189 15.03 16.97 7.34
N CYS A 190 16.22 17.56 7.47
CA CYS A 190 16.78 18.44 6.43
C CYS A 190 17.12 17.68 5.14
N ASP A 191 17.70 16.48 5.26
CA ASP A 191 17.99 15.63 4.10
C ASP A 191 16.70 15.11 3.46
N ALA A 192 15.71 14.76 4.29
CA ALA A 192 14.38 14.38 3.83
C ALA A 192 13.73 15.49 3.01
N LEU A 193 13.81 16.73 3.48
CA LEU A 193 13.28 17.89 2.79
C LEU A 193 13.93 18.08 1.41
N ALA A 194 15.26 17.95 1.32
CA ALA A 194 15.96 18.05 0.05
C ALA A 194 15.48 16.97 -0.94
N ALA A 195 15.35 15.72 -0.49
CA ALA A 195 14.89 14.61 -1.32
C ALA A 195 13.41 14.78 -1.76
N SER A 196 12.51 15.15 -0.85
CA SER A 196 11.10 15.40 -1.16
C SER A 196 10.90 16.58 -2.11
N THR A 197 11.63 17.68 -1.91
CA THR A 197 11.56 18.85 -2.80
C THR A 197 11.99 18.47 -4.22
N GLN A 198 13.12 17.77 -4.36
CA GLN A 198 13.58 17.28 -5.66
C GLN A 198 12.56 16.34 -6.32
N ALA A 199 11.92 15.45 -5.56
CA ALA A 199 10.88 14.56 -6.08
C ALA A 199 9.65 15.33 -6.59
N VAL A 200 9.19 16.35 -5.84
CA VAL A 200 8.08 17.22 -6.25
C VAL A 200 8.42 18.00 -7.51
N ASP A 201 9.62 18.56 -7.61
CA ASP A 201 10.05 19.33 -8.79
C ASP A 201 10.08 18.48 -10.06
N ILE A 202 10.59 17.24 -9.96
CA ILE A 202 10.55 16.29 -11.08
C ILE A 202 9.10 15.97 -11.43
N ARG A 203 8.26 15.64 -10.45
CA ARG A 203 6.85 15.27 -10.69
C ARG A 203 6.02 16.41 -11.27
N ARG A 204 6.29 17.66 -10.88
CA ARG A 204 5.67 18.86 -11.48
C ARG A 204 6.01 18.96 -12.96
N ARG A 205 7.28 18.84 -13.33
CA ARG A 205 7.70 18.86 -14.75
C ARG A 205 7.13 17.69 -15.55
N LEU A 206 7.02 16.50 -14.97
CA LEU A 206 6.39 15.37 -15.63
C LEU A 206 4.88 15.61 -15.85
N ALA A 207 4.19 16.18 -14.85
CA ALA A 207 2.76 16.51 -14.95
C ALA A 207 2.45 17.62 -15.96
N THR A 208 3.39 18.51 -16.28
CA THR A 208 3.21 19.48 -17.38
C THR A 208 3.25 18.81 -18.76
N VAL A 209 3.93 17.67 -18.90
CA VAL A 209 4.02 16.91 -20.16
C VAL A 209 2.85 15.94 -20.30
N ASN A 210 2.53 15.19 -19.25
CA ASN A 210 1.38 14.29 -19.23
C ASN A 210 0.72 14.30 -17.85
N ARG A 211 -0.31 15.15 -17.74
CA ARG A 211 -1.05 15.35 -16.50
C ARG A 211 -1.63 14.04 -15.97
N THR A 212 -2.38 13.31 -16.79
CA THR A 212 -3.07 12.08 -16.41
C THR A 212 -2.11 11.01 -15.87
N ALA A 213 -0.94 10.86 -16.48
CA ALA A 213 0.04 9.85 -16.07
C ALA A 213 0.78 10.22 -14.77
N PHE A 214 0.99 11.52 -14.50
CA PHE A 214 1.94 11.95 -13.46
C PHE A 214 1.33 12.71 -12.29
N GLU A 215 0.09 13.21 -12.39
CA GLU A 215 -0.63 13.81 -11.26
C GLU A 215 -0.74 12.90 -10.03
N PRO A 216 -1.03 11.58 -10.16
CA PRO A 216 -1.06 10.70 -8.98
C PRO A 216 0.26 10.69 -8.20
N GLY A 217 1.38 10.68 -8.92
CA GLY A 217 2.71 10.72 -8.31
C GLY A 217 3.05 12.08 -7.72
N LEU A 218 2.59 13.18 -8.34
CA LEU A 218 2.75 14.53 -7.82
C LEU A 218 1.97 14.72 -6.51
N ALA A 219 0.71 14.27 -6.46
CA ALA A 219 -0.11 14.35 -5.26
C ALA A 219 0.52 13.61 -4.07
N MET A 220 1.05 12.41 -4.31
CA MET A 220 1.77 11.63 -3.30
C MET A 220 3.03 12.35 -2.82
N ALA A 221 3.84 12.91 -3.74
CA ALA A 221 5.06 13.62 -3.39
C ALA A 221 4.78 14.90 -2.58
N LEU A 222 3.74 15.67 -2.95
CA LEU A 222 3.30 16.86 -2.21
C LEU A 222 2.80 16.50 -0.81
N ASN A 223 2.03 15.42 -0.67
CA ASN A 223 1.58 14.93 0.63
C ASN A 223 2.75 14.52 1.54
N ASN A 224 3.79 13.91 0.98
CA ASN A 224 4.98 13.54 1.74
C ASN A 224 5.81 14.77 2.12
N LEU A 225 5.95 15.72 1.19
CA LEU A 225 6.60 17.00 1.45
C LEU A 225 5.91 17.76 2.59
N SER A 226 4.57 17.75 2.66
CA SER A 226 3.85 18.43 3.75
C SER A 226 4.21 17.86 5.12
N VAL A 227 4.27 16.53 5.26
CA VAL A 227 4.69 15.86 6.50
C VAL A 227 6.11 16.26 6.90
N VAL A 228 7.05 16.26 5.94
CA VAL A 228 8.44 16.67 6.21
C VAL A 228 8.53 18.13 6.64
N LEU A 229 7.77 19.02 5.99
CA LEU A 229 7.70 20.44 6.36
C LEU A 229 7.09 20.64 7.75
N SER A 230 6.05 19.88 8.11
CA SER A 230 5.44 19.92 9.44
C SER A 230 6.40 19.43 10.53
N ASN A 231 7.18 18.38 10.28
CA ASN A 231 8.24 17.92 11.18
C ASN A 231 9.34 18.98 11.39
N LEU A 232 9.59 19.81 10.38
CA LEU A 232 10.50 20.97 10.46
C LEU A 232 9.83 22.24 10.99
N SER A 233 8.58 22.17 11.48
CA SER A 233 7.79 23.32 11.94
C SER A 233 7.53 24.40 10.88
N ARG A 234 7.71 24.10 9.59
CA ARG A 234 7.44 25.00 8.44
C ARG A 234 5.95 24.95 8.05
N ARG A 235 5.09 25.28 9.00
CA ARG A 235 3.63 25.06 8.97
C ARG A 235 2.92 25.66 7.75
N ALA A 236 3.27 26.88 7.35
CA ALA A 236 2.64 27.54 6.20
C ALA A 236 2.94 26.82 4.87
N GLU A 237 4.17 26.32 4.72
CA GLU A 237 4.58 25.58 3.52
C GLU A 237 3.99 24.17 3.50
N ALA A 238 3.91 23.53 4.68
CA ALA A 238 3.21 22.25 4.83
C ALA A 238 1.75 22.37 4.39
N LEU A 239 1.03 23.38 4.90
CA LEU A 239 -0.35 23.67 4.51
C LEU A 239 -0.49 23.87 2.98
N SER A 240 0.45 24.60 2.36
CA SER A 240 0.44 24.79 0.91
C SER A 240 0.58 23.47 0.15
N ALA A 241 1.50 22.61 0.59
CA ALA A 241 1.76 21.32 -0.03
C ALA A 241 0.58 20.34 0.15
N SER A 242 0.01 20.24 1.37
CA SER A 242 -1.14 19.37 1.64
C SER A 242 -2.40 19.84 0.94
N THR A 243 -2.63 21.15 0.82
CA THR A 243 -3.74 21.73 0.03
C THR A 243 -3.64 21.32 -1.44
N GLN A 244 -2.47 21.51 -2.07
CA GLN A 244 -2.25 21.10 -3.47
C GLN A 244 -2.44 19.59 -3.67
N ALA A 245 -1.98 18.76 -2.72
CA ALA A 245 -2.17 17.32 -2.77
C ALA A 245 -3.66 16.94 -2.73
N VAL A 246 -4.45 17.54 -1.83
CA VAL A 246 -5.90 17.33 -1.73
C VAL A 246 -6.62 17.75 -3.00
N GLU A 247 -6.26 18.89 -3.60
CA GLU A 247 -6.87 19.36 -4.86
C GLU A 247 -6.64 18.36 -6.01
N ILE A 248 -5.43 17.81 -6.14
CA ILE A 248 -5.13 16.80 -7.15
C ILE A 248 -5.92 15.52 -6.85
N TYR A 249 -5.86 15.01 -5.61
CA TYR A 249 -6.56 13.78 -5.24
C TYR A 249 -8.08 13.89 -5.38
N ARG A 250 -8.69 15.05 -5.14
CA ARG A 250 -10.12 15.28 -5.40
C ARG A 250 -10.47 15.11 -6.88
N ARG A 251 -9.67 15.67 -7.79
CA ARG A 251 -9.88 15.50 -9.24
C ARG A 251 -9.71 14.04 -9.67
N LEU A 252 -8.71 13.36 -9.13
CA LEU A 252 -8.45 11.95 -9.43
C LEU A 252 -9.59 11.05 -8.90
N ALA A 253 -10.02 11.25 -7.65
CA ALA A 253 -11.12 10.50 -7.05
C ALA A 253 -12.48 10.77 -7.71
N ALA A 254 -12.70 11.96 -8.27
CA ALA A 254 -13.90 12.23 -9.07
C ALA A 254 -13.97 11.37 -10.36
N THR A 255 -12.81 10.88 -10.85
CA THR A 255 -12.73 10.05 -12.06
C THR A 255 -12.68 8.56 -11.72
N ASP A 256 -11.92 8.18 -10.69
CA ASP A 256 -11.79 6.80 -10.22
C ASP A 256 -11.74 6.78 -8.68
N PRO A 257 -12.92 6.77 -8.01
CA PRO A 257 -12.99 6.82 -6.55
C PRO A 257 -12.23 5.65 -5.91
N ALA A 258 -12.43 4.43 -6.42
CA ALA A 258 -11.83 3.23 -5.84
C ALA A 258 -10.29 3.27 -5.82
N ALA A 259 -9.68 3.85 -6.86
CA ALA A 259 -8.22 3.98 -6.92
C ALA A 259 -7.66 5.12 -6.04
N PHE A 260 -8.40 6.22 -5.87
CA PHE A 260 -7.82 7.47 -5.35
C PHE A 260 -8.41 7.96 -4.01
N GLU A 261 -9.55 7.45 -3.56
CA GLU A 261 -10.12 7.76 -2.24
C GLU A 261 -9.16 7.43 -1.08
N PRO A 262 -8.39 6.31 -1.08
CA PRO A 262 -7.38 6.09 -0.04
C PRO A 262 -6.32 7.20 0.02
N GLY A 263 -5.87 7.67 -1.15
CA GLY A 263 -4.92 8.77 -1.27
C GLY A 263 -5.51 10.10 -0.81
N LEU A 264 -6.76 10.37 -1.19
CA LEU A 264 -7.52 11.55 -0.78
C LEU A 264 -7.71 11.60 0.73
N ALA A 265 -8.15 10.51 1.36
CA ALA A 265 -8.37 10.45 2.80
C ALA A 265 -7.07 10.71 3.59
N ARG A 266 -5.94 10.17 3.10
CA ARG A 266 -4.62 10.47 3.67
C ARG A 266 -4.27 11.94 3.57
N ALA A 267 -4.42 12.54 2.38
CA ALA A 267 -4.14 13.95 2.17
C ALA A 267 -5.04 14.87 3.00
N LEU A 268 -6.32 14.54 3.16
CA LEU A 268 -7.27 15.27 4.00
C LEU A 268 -6.90 15.21 5.49
N THR A 269 -6.39 14.07 5.99
CA THR A 269 -5.88 13.97 7.37
C THR A 269 -4.68 14.87 7.59
N ASN A 270 -3.73 14.87 6.66
CA ASN A 270 -2.54 15.72 6.76
C ASN A 270 -2.92 17.20 6.67
N LEU A 271 -3.80 17.57 5.73
CA LEU A 271 -4.34 18.92 5.63
C LEU A 271 -5.06 19.35 6.93
N GLY A 272 -5.85 18.45 7.52
CA GLY A 272 -6.53 18.71 8.80
C GLY A 272 -5.55 18.95 9.95
N ALA A 273 -4.47 18.18 10.01
CA ALA A 273 -3.40 18.39 10.97
C ALA A 273 -2.70 19.74 10.76
N ASP A 274 -2.31 20.06 9.52
CA ASP A 274 -1.64 21.32 9.18
C ASP A 274 -2.51 22.56 9.46
N LEU A 275 -3.82 22.47 9.17
CA LEU A 275 -4.81 23.52 9.49
C LEU A 275 -4.95 23.71 11.00
N SER A 276 -5.05 22.61 11.75
CA SER A 276 -5.15 22.66 13.21
C SER A 276 -3.91 23.26 13.85
N ASP A 277 -2.72 22.95 13.34
CA ASP A 277 -1.45 23.47 13.85
C ASP A 277 -1.26 24.97 13.56
N LEU A 278 -2.05 25.53 12.63
CA LEU A 278 -2.17 26.96 12.34
C LEU A 278 -3.40 27.61 13.00
N GLY A 279 -4.15 26.89 13.84
CA GLY A 279 -5.33 27.40 14.53
C GLY A 279 -6.57 27.58 13.64
N ARG A 280 -6.55 27.09 12.38
CA ARG A 280 -7.68 27.12 11.45
C ARG A 280 -8.65 25.97 11.72
N LEU A 281 -9.17 25.93 12.94
CA LEU A 281 -9.95 24.80 13.47
C LEU A 281 -11.25 24.52 12.70
N PRO A 282 -12.05 25.53 12.27
CA PRO A 282 -13.26 25.26 11.48
C PRO A 282 -12.96 24.49 10.18
N ASP A 283 -11.91 24.89 9.46
CA ASP A 283 -11.49 24.22 8.23
C ASP A 283 -10.94 22.81 8.52
N ALA A 284 -10.18 22.66 9.60
CA ALA A 284 -9.63 21.37 10.04
C ALA A 284 -10.74 20.35 10.38
N LEU A 285 -11.81 20.78 11.04
CA LEU A 285 -12.95 19.93 11.38
C LEU A 285 -13.64 19.37 10.12
N ILE A 286 -13.83 20.20 9.10
CA ILE A 286 -14.45 19.78 7.83
C ILE A 286 -13.63 18.68 7.16
N VAL A 287 -12.33 18.92 6.96
CA VAL A 287 -11.49 17.99 6.20
C VAL A 287 -11.19 16.71 6.98
N THR A 288 -11.06 16.77 8.31
CA THR A 288 -10.85 15.57 9.13
C THR A 288 -12.11 14.70 9.22
N THR A 289 -13.31 15.30 9.24
CA THR A 289 -14.58 14.56 9.16
C THR A 289 -14.67 13.80 7.84
N GLN A 290 -14.46 14.50 6.71
CA GLN A 290 -14.43 13.88 5.39
C GLN A 290 -13.41 12.73 5.32
N ALA A 291 -12.24 12.90 5.92
CA ALA A 291 -11.18 11.90 5.93
C ALA A 291 -11.54 10.63 6.74
N VAL A 292 -12.30 10.76 7.83
CA VAL A 292 -12.78 9.63 8.64
C VAL A 292 -13.90 8.90 7.91
N ASP A 293 -14.84 9.61 7.28
CA ASP A 293 -15.96 9.01 6.55
C ASP A 293 -15.48 8.09 5.42
N ILE A 294 -14.55 8.59 4.59
CA ILE A 294 -13.93 7.79 3.52
C ILE A 294 -13.24 6.56 4.12
N ARG A 295 -12.49 6.71 5.21
CA ARG A 295 -11.77 5.59 5.83
C ARG A 295 -12.68 4.56 6.47
N ARG A 296 -13.83 4.96 7.05
CA ARG A 296 -14.82 4.00 7.55
C ARG A 296 -15.37 3.15 6.41
N GLN A 297 -15.67 3.76 5.26
CA GLN A 297 -16.12 3.03 4.07
C GLN A 297 -15.05 2.04 3.57
N LEU A 298 -13.79 2.48 3.47
CA LEU A 298 -12.67 1.64 3.07
C LEU A 298 -12.42 0.49 4.05
N ALA A 299 -12.42 0.77 5.36
CA ALA A 299 -12.23 -0.25 6.40
C ALA A 299 -13.40 -1.24 6.45
N ALA A 300 -14.64 -0.81 6.21
CA ALA A 300 -15.77 -1.73 6.10
C ALA A 300 -15.61 -2.71 4.91
N ALA A 301 -15.02 -2.26 3.79
CA ALA A 301 -14.78 -3.10 2.63
C ALA A 301 -13.55 -4.02 2.79
N ASN A 302 -12.48 -3.54 3.43
CA ASN A 302 -11.27 -4.32 3.66
C ASN A 302 -10.58 -3.89 4.98
N PRO A 303 -11.03 -4.44 6.14
CA PRO A 303 -10.56 -3.99 7.44
C PRO A 303 -9.03 -4.11 7.58
N SER A 304 -8.47 -5.27 7.24
CA SER A 304 -7.03 -5.55 7.39
C SER A 304 -6.11 -4.59 6.62
N ALA A 305 -6.61 -3.97 5.54
CA ALA A 305 -5.82 -3.04 4.74
C ALA A 305 -5.92 -1.59 5.23
N PHE A 306 -7.08 -1.19 5.79
CA PHE A 306 -7.39 0.21 6.04
C PHE A 306 -7.61 0.57 7.52
N GLU A 307 -7.72 -0.40 8.43
CA GLU A 307 -7.79 -0.15 9.88
C GLU A 307 -6.63 0.72 10.40
N PRO A 308 -5.35 0.52 10.01
CA PRO A 308 -4.26 1.38 10.47
C PRO A 308 -4.45 2.84 10.06
N ASP A 309 -4.94 3.06 8.85
CA ASP A 309 -5.22 4.40 8.35
C ASP A 309 -6.45 5.00 9.03
N LEU A 310 -7.48 4.19 9.33
CA LEU A 310 -8.65 4.61 10.09
C LEU A 310 -8.27 5.04 11.50
N ALA A 311 -7.42 4.26 12.18
CA ALA A 311 -6.92 4.58 13.52
C ALA A 311 -6.20 5.94 13.56
N ARG A 312 -5.33 6.22 12.56
CA ARG A 312 -4.68 7.54 12.40
C ARG A 312 -5.67 8.65 12.08
N GLY A 313 -6.65 8.40 11.21
CA GLY A 313 -7.69 9.36 10.87
C GLY A 313 -8.52 9.77 12.09
N LEU A 314 -8.96 8.79 12.88
CA LEU A 314 -9.71 8.98 14.12
C LEU A 314 -8.89 9.70 15.19
N TRP A 315 -7.60 9.40 15.29
CA TRP A 315 -6.69 10.10 16.20
C TRP A 315 -6.62 11.60 15.87
N VAL A 316 -6.35 11.96 14.60
CA VAL A 316 -6.28 13.37 14.19
C VAL A 316 -7.63 14.05 14.34
N PHE A 317 -8.72 13.39 13.95
CA PHE A 317 -10.08 13.90 14.14
C PHE A 317 -10.38 14.22 15.61
N ALA A 318 -10.06 13.32 16.53
CA ALA A 318 -10.23 13.55 17.96
C ALA A 318 -9.37 14.71 18.46
N ARG A 319 -8.11 14.79 18.02
CA ARG A 319 -7.18 15.87 18.37
C ARG A 319 -7.69 17.24 17.93
N VAL A 320 -8.18 17.37 16.69
CA VAL A 320 -8.71 18.64 16.16
C VAL A 320 -9.94 19.09 16.96
N ARG A 321 -10.84 18.16 17.27
CA ARG A 321 -12.03 18.45 18.08
C ARG A 321 -11.71 18.83 19.52
N ALA A 322 -10.75 18.14 20.12
CA ALA A 322 -10.23 18.48 21.44
C ALA A 322 -9.65 19.91 21.46
N ALA A 323 -8.82 20.24 20.46
CA ALA A 323 -8.19 21.55 20.32
C ALA A 323 -9.24 22.67 20.20
N GLY A 324 -10.32 22.45 19.44
CA GLY A 324 -11.42 23.42 19.31
C GLY A 324 -12.46 23.40 20.42
N GLN A 325 -12.39 22.45 21.36
CA GLN A 325 -13.44 22.22 22.37
C GLN A 325 -14.83 22.01 21.74
N VAL A 326 -14.88 21.39 20.55
CA VAL A 326 -16.12 21.17 19.79
C VAL A 326 -16.49 19.69 19.80
N GLU A 327 -17.74 19.39 20.17
CA GLU A 327 -18.30 18.03 20.15
C GLU A 327 -17.40 17.02 20.91
N LEU A 328 -16.95 17.39 22.11
CA LEU A 328 -16.06 16.56 22.95
C LEU A 328 -16.54 15.11 23.15
N PRO A 329 -17.85 14.78 23.25
CA PRO A 329 -18.30 13.40 23.27
C PRO A 329 -17.94 12.61 22.00
N GLN A 330 -18.02 13.24 20.82
CA GLN A 330 -17.61 12.61 19.56
C GLN A 330 -16.08 12.44 19.50
N ALA A 331 -15.34 13.44 20.00
CA ALA A 331 -13.89 13.35 20.12
C ALA A 331 -13.46 12.18 21.01
N LEU A 332 -14.17 11.96 22.14
CA LEU A 332 -13.91 10.86 23.06
C LEU A 332 -14.14 9.50 22.41
N THR A 333 -15.26 9.35 21.70
CA THR A 333 -15.57 8.11 20.97
C THR A 333 -14.48 7.80 19.94
N ALA A 334 -14.10 8.78 19.13
CA ALA A 334 -13.04 8.61 18.13
C ALA A 334 -11.67 8.30 18.76
N ALA A 335 -11.32 8.96 19.87
CA ALA A 335 -10.06 8.71 20.58
C ALA A 335 -10.01 7.28 21.15
N ARG A 336 -11.10 6.78 21.73
CA ARG A 336 -11.20 5.41 22.24
C ARG A 336 -11.09 4.37 21.13
N GLU A 337 -11.79 4.58 20.03
CA GLU A 337 -11.74 3.68 18.86
C GLU A 337 -10.33 3.64 18.27
N SER A 338 -9.67 4.80 18.12
CA SER A 338 -8.28 4.89 17.66
C SER A 338 -7.31 4.11 18.55
N VAL A 339 -7.40 4.29 19.88
CA VAL A 339 -6.57 3.58 20.85
C VAL A 339 -6.79 2.06 20.76
N ALA A 340 -8.05 1.61 20.70
CA ALA A 340 -8.38 0.19 20.62
C ALA A 340 -7.80 -0.47 19.35
N LEU A 341 -7.89 0.22 18.19
CA LEU A 341 -7.30 -0.26 16.94
C LEU A 341 -5.77 -0.36 17.05
N PHE A 342 -5.11 0.68 17.57
CA PHE A 342 -3.65 0.66 17.74
C PHE A 342 -3.19 -0.39 18.76
N GLU A 343 -3.94 -0.63 19.84
CA GLU A 343 -3.63 -1.69 20.81
C GLU A 343 -3.62 -3.07 20.14
N GLY A 344 -4.63 -3.37 19.31
CA GLY A 344 -4.68 -4.61 18.53
C GLY A 344 -3.49 -4.76 17.58
N MET A 345 -3.05 -3.66 16.96
CA MET A 345 -1.91 -3.65 16.03
C MET A 345 -0.56 -3.74 16.72
N VAL A 346 -0.39 -3.11 17.89
CA VAL A 346 0.84 -3.18 18.69
C VAL A 346 1.13 -4.62 19.13
N GLN A 347 0.11 -5.44 19.39
CA GLN A 347 0.32 -6.87 19.68
C GLN A 347 1.00 -7.62 18.52
N GLN A 348 0.76 -7.19 17.28
CA GLN A 348 1.30 -7.82 16.07
C GLN A 348 2.63 -7.21 15.63
N CYS A 349 2.75 -5.88 15.76
CA CYS A 349 3.90 -5.10 15.28
C CYS A 349 4.24 -3.96 16.25
N PRO A 350 4.83 -4.26 17.43
CA PRO A 350 5.11 -3.24 18.44
C PRO A 350 5.99 -2.11 17.90
N ARG A 351 7.02 -2.44 17.12
CA ARG A 351 7.99 -1.45 16.60
C ARG A 351 7.36 -0.36 15.73
N VAL A 352 6.29 -0.69 15.00
CA VAL A 352 5.65 0.23 14.06
C VAL A 352 4.63 1.11 14.79
N PHE A 353 3.79 0.52 15.63
CA PHE A 353 2.60 1.20 16.14
C PHE A 353 2.72 1.75 17.57
N THR A 354 3.83 1.51 18.28
CA THR A 354 3.99 2.02 19.67
C THR A 354 3.99 3.55 19.74
N GLY A 355 4.59 4.22 18.74
CA GLY A 355 4.58 5.69 18.66
C GLY A 355 3.16 6.24 18.46
N ASP A 356 2.44 5.67 17.49
CA ASP A 356 1.06 6.03 17.19
C ASP A 356 0.13 5.80 18.40
N LEU A 357 0.23 4.65 19.07
CA LEU A 357 -0.54 4.33 20.26
C LEU A 357 -0.29 5.34 21.40
N ARG A 358 0.97 5.76 21.60
CA ARG A 358 1.32 6.76 22.61
C ARG A 358 0.64 8.10 22.31
N GLY A 359 0.67 8.54 21.06
CA GLY A 359 0.02 9.77 20.62
C GLY A 359 -1.51 9.73 20.77
N ALA A 360 -2.13 8.61 20.37
CA ALA A 360 -3.56 8.38 20.53
C ALA A 360 -3.99 8.39 22.01
N ARG A 361 -3.22 7.73 22.89
CA ARG A 361 -3.48 7.75 24.35
C ARG A 361 -3.33 9.13 24.97
N ALA A 362 -2.33 9.91 24.55
CA ALA A 362 -2.17 11.29 25.00
C ALA A 362 -3.38 12.16 24.61
N THR A 363 -3.91 11.96 23.40
CA THR A 363 -5.10 12.67 22.92
C THR A 363 -6.36 12.23 23.68
N LEU A 364 -6.50 10.93 23.96
CA LEU A 364 -7.58 10.42 24.80
C LEU A 364 -7.57 11.05 26.21
N SER A 365 -6.38 11.17 26.81
CA SER A 365 -6.22 11.85 28.11
C SER A 365 -6.65 13.32 28.04
N ASP A 366 -6.18 14.07 27.04
CA ASP A 366 -6.56 15.49 26.87
C ASP A 366 -8.08 15.67 26.69
N VAL A 367 -8.73 14.78 25.92
CA VAL A 367 -10.19 14.82 25.77
C VAL A 367 -10.91 14.56 27.10
N LEU A 368 -10.47 13.57 27.88
CA LEU A 368 -11.04 13.26 29.19
C LEU A 368 -10.87 14.42 30.17
N ASP A 369 -9.69 15.04 30.20
CA ASP A 369 -9.41 16.20 31.05
C ASP A 369 -10.31 17.39 30.69
N ARG A 370 -10.51 17.66 29.39
CA ARG A 370 -11.40 18.73 28.91
C ARG A 370 -12.86 18.47 29.28
N LEU A 371 -13.33 17.23 29.17
CA LEU A 371 -14.68 16.84 29.58
C LEU A 371 -14.88 17.00 31.09
N GLY A 372 -13.89 16.60 31.90
CA GLY A 372 -13.93 16.77 33.36
C GLY A 372 -14.00 18.23 33.78
N ARG A 373 -13.25 19.12 33.12
CA ARG A 373 -13.33 20.57 33.36
C ARG A 373 -14.67 21.18 32.96
N GLY A 374 -15.31 20.68 31.90
CA GLY A 374 -16.62 21.16 31.46
C GLY A 374 -17.75 20.83 32.44
N GLN A 375 -17.65 19.74 33.20
CA GLN A 375 -18.66 19.37 34.20
C GLN A 375 -18.51 20.10 35.55
N GLY A 376 -17.30 20.59 35.88
CA GLY A 376 -17.04 21.32 37.13
C GLY A 376 -17.40 22.81 37.12
N VAL A 377 -17.88 23.36 35.99
CA VAL A 377 -18.27 24.79 35.84
C VAL A 377 -19.80 24.97 35.83
N SER A 378 -20.57 23.88 35.94
CA SER A 378 -22.04 23.88 35.95
C SER A 378 -22.67 23.61 37.33
N SER A 379 -21.88 23.73 38.40
CA SER A 379 -22.30 23.55 39.81
C SER A 379 -21.87 24.76 40.62
#